data_AF-A0A1B6I132-F1
#
_entry.id   AF-A0A1B6I132-F1
#
_cell.length_a   1.000
_cell.length_b   1.000
_cell.length_c   1.000
_cell.angle_alpha   90.00
_cell.angle_beta   90.00
_cell.angle_gamma   90.00
#
_symmetry.space_group_name_H-M   'P 1'
#
loop_
_entity.id
_entity.type
_entity.pdbx_description
1 polymer ?
#
loop_
_entity_poly.entity_id
_entity_poly.type
_entity_poly.pdbx_seq_one_letter_code
_entity_poly.pdbx_strand_id
1 'polypeptide(L)'
;MEVWLWWMLTLSVVCVSVYSQQTEKVTQNPCTVKQTCHDCIQTPTCAWCAQPTGFEDHNRCYQPSGNPRVECNASYIVDPSNEFRTIVQRKLSKGKSSASEYYA
;
A
#
# COMPACT_ATOMS: atom_id res chain seq x y z
N MET A 1 27.72 5.49 44.17
CA MET A 1 26.40 6.07 43.83
C MET A 1 26.41 6.78 42.48
N GLU A 2 27.50 7.45 42.10
CA GLU A 2 27.56 8.17 40.82
C GLU A 2 27.42 7.27 39.58
N VAL A 3 28.13 6.13 39.52
CA VAL A 3 28.06 5.22 38.36
C VAL A 3 26.64 4.76 38.07
N TRP A 4 25.85 4.47 39.10
CA TRP A 4 24.45 4.06 38.97
C TRP A 4 23.56 5.18 38.44
N LEU A 5 23.81 6.43 38.85
CA LEU A 5 23.16 7.63 38.31
C LEU A 5 23.47 7.83 36.82
N TRP A 6 24.72 7.65 36.41
CA TRP A 6 25.12 7.74 35.00
C TRP A 6 24.45 6.65 34.15
N TRP A 7 24.37 5.41 34.64
CA TRP A 7 23.68 4.32 33.96
C TRP A 7 22.18 4.57 33.81
N MET A 8 21.52 5.12 34.82
CA MET A 8 20.09 5.43 34.73
C MET A 8 19.81 6.61 33.79
N LEU A 9 20.70 7.60 33.75
CA LEU A 9 20.61 8.72 32.83
C LEU A 9 20.84 8.29 31.38
N THR A 10 21.83 7.44 31.10
CA THR A 10 22.05 6.91 29.76
C THR A 10 20.90 6.02 29.30
N LEU A 11 20.38 5.17 30.19
CA LEU A 11 19.24 4.31 29.88
C LEU A 11 17.98 5.13 29.59
N SER A 12 17.72 6.18 30.37
CA SER A 12 16.60 7.11 30.16
C SER A 12 16.68 7.82 28.80
N VAL A 13 17.85 8.34 28.45
CA VAL A 13 18.08 9.03 27.16
C VAL A 13 17.89 8.06 25.98
N VAL A 14 18.37 6.81 26.09
CA VAL A 14 18.18 5.79 25.06
C VAL A 14 16.70 5.39 24.93
N CYS A 15 15.97 5.28 26.04
CA CYS A 15 14.53 5.02 25.97
C CYS A 15 13.78 6.14 25.24
N VAL A 16 14.04 7.41 25.58
CA VAL A 16 13.36 8.57 24.96
C VAL A 16 13.64 8.68 23.46
N SER A 17 14.87 8.38 23.01
CA SER A 17 15.21 8.39 21.58
C SER A 17 14.52 7.28 20.78
N VAL A 18 14.26 6.12 21.38
CA VAL A 18 13.48 5.04 20.75
C VAL A 18 12.01 5.43 20.60
N TYR A 19 11.42 6.11 21.60
CA TYR A 19 10.02 6.56 21.51
C TYR A 19 9.82 7.69 20.48
N SER A 20 10.80 8.57 20.30
CA SER A 20 10.71 9.67 19.33
C SER A 20 10.93 9.25 17.88
N GLN A 21 11.43 8.03 17.62
CA GLN A 21 11.48 7.44 16.28
C GLN A 21 10.15 6.81 15.81
N GLN A 22 9.10 6.83 16.64
CA GLN A 22 7.74 6.72 16.12
C GLN A 22 7.38 8.04 15.42
N THR A 23 8.03 8.26 14.28
CA THR A 23 7.64 9.23 13.28
C THR A 23 6.15 9.08 13.09
N GLU A 24 5.43 10.14 13.42
CA GLU A 24 4.04 10.35 13.09
C GLU A 24 3.85 9.87 11.66
N LYS A 25 3.20 8.71 11.49
CA LYS A 25 2.63 8.34 10.20
C LYS A 25 1.49 9.32 9.98
N VAL A 26 1.82 10.56 9.60
CA VAL A 26 0.88 11.45 8.95
C VAL A 26 0.35 10.59 7.81
N THR A 27 -0.93 10.21 7.90
CA THR A 27 -1.64 9.42 6.89
C THR A 27 -1.83 10.31 5.67
N GLN A 28 -0.71 10.67 5.03
CA GLN A 28 -0.69 11.47 3.83
C GLN A 28 -1.14 10.55 2.70
N ASN A 29 -2.11 11.02 1.92
CA ASN A 29 -2.63 10.27 0.79
C ASN A 29 -1.47 9.96 -0.18
N PRO A 30 -1.15 8.67 -0.42
CA PRO A 30 0.02 8.26 -1.21
C PRO A 30 -0.07 8.68 -2.69
N CYS A 31 -1.26 9.03 -3.17
CA CYS A 31 -1.49 9.50 -4.54
C CYS A 31 -0.98 10.94 -4.77
N THR A 32 -1.02 11.79 -3.74
CA THR A 32 -0.76 13.23 -3.88
C THR A 32 0.70 13.60 -4.20
N VAL A 33 1.63 12.68 -3.94
CA VAL A 33 3.06 12.88 -4.22
C VAL A 33 3.46 12.41 -5.62
N LYS A 34 2.56 11.76 -6.36
CA LYS A 34 2.85 11.17 -7.67
C LYS A 34 2.60 12.17 -8.79
N GLN A 35 3.66 12.49 -9.54
CA GLN A 35 3.66 13.50 -10.60
C GLN A 35 3.46 12.92 -11.99
N THR A 36 3.61 11.60 -12.16
CA THR A 36 3.47 10.93 -13.46
C THR A 36 2.37 9.87 -13.42
N CYS A 37 1.76 9.61 -14.59
CA CYS A 37 0.74 8.57 -14.73
C CYS A 37 1.29 7.19 -14.32
N HIS A 38 2.48 6.83 -14.81
CA HIS A 38 3.16 5.56 -14.51
C HIS A 38 3.27 5.30 -13.01
N ASP A 39 3.75 6.29 -12.24
CA ASP A 39 3.95 6.13 -10.81
C ASP A 39 2.61 6.15 -10.05
N CYS A 40 1.62 6.87 -10.58
CA CYS A 40 0.28 6.93 -10.01
C CYS A 40 -0.43 5.57 -10.09
N ILE A 41 -0.53 5.00 -11.29
CA ILE A 41 -1.30 3.76 -11.53
C ILE A 41 -0.63 2.51 -10.93
N GLN A 42 0.67 2.59 -10.62
CA GLN A 42 1.37 1.54 -9.87
C GLN A 42 1.15 1.64 -8.35
N THR A 43 0.58 2.74 -7.89
CA THR A 43 0.25 2.94 -6.49
C THR A 43 -1.15 2.41 -6.23
N PRO A 44 -1.33 1.43 -5.33
CA PRO A 44 -2.66 0.91 -5.02
C PRO A 44 -3.61 2.02 -4.58
N THR A 45 -4.89 1.88 -4.94
CA THR A 45 -5.99 2.81 -4.60
C THR A 45 -5.93 4.19 -5.25
N CYS A 46 -4.96 4.44 -6.13
CA CYS A 46 -4.83 5.69 -6.87
C CYS A 46 -5.35 5.57 -8.31
N ALA A 47 -5.90 6.66 -8.83
CA ALA A 47 -6.30 6.80 -10.22
C ALA A 47 -5.69 8.07 -10.83
N TRP A 48 -5.51 8.06 -12.15
CA TRP A 48 -4.95 9.18 -12.90
C TRP A 48 -5.99 9.84 -13.80
N CYS A 49 -6.09 11.17 -13.76
CA CYS A 49 -6.89 11.94 -14.71
C CYS A 49 -6.06 12.42 -15.91
N ALA A 50 -6.33 11.85 -17.08
CA ALA A 50 -5.68 12.18 -18.35
C ALA A 50 -6.38 13.30 -19.13
N GLN A 51 -7.30 14.04 -18.50
CA GLN A 51 -8.04 15.11 -19.18
C GLN A 51 -7.09 16.22 -19.64
N PRO A 52 -7.19 16.72 -20.88
CA PRO A 52 -6.22 17.66 -21.43
C PRO A 52 -6.20 19.01 -20.71
N THR A 53 -7.36 19.50 -20.28
CA THR A 53 -7.54 20.82 -19.66
C THR A 53 -8.06 20.72 -18.22
N GLY A 54 -7.86 21.77 -17.41
CA GLY A 54 -8.40 21.86 -16.04
C GLY A 54 -7.50 21.30 -14.93
N PHE A 55 -6.25 20.95 -15.26
CA PHE A 55 -5.29 20.33 -14.33
C PHE A 55 -3.92 21.04 -14.34
N GLU A 56 -3.89 22.34 -14.65
CA GLU A 56 -2.64 23.12 -14.63
C GLU A 56 -2.14 23.35 -13.20
N ASP A 57 -3.07 23.59 -12.26
CA ASP A 57 -2.78 23.83 -10.82
C ASP A 57 -3.15 22.63 -9.92
N HIS A 58 -3.57 21.50 -10.50
CA HIS A 58 -4.09 20.36 -9.76
C HIS A 58 -3.32 19.07 -10.06
N ASN A 59 -3.06 18.29 -9.01
CA ASN A 59 -2.50 16.96 -9.16
C ASN A 59 -3.47 16.06 -9.93
N ARG A 60 -2.96 15.44 -10.99
CA ARG A 60 -3.71 14.48 -11.82
C ARG A 60 -3.89 13.13 -11.15
N CYS A 61 -2.99 12.78 -10.23
CA CYS A 61 -3.09 11.57 -9.42
C CYS A 61 -3.93 11.82 -8.18
N TYR A 62 -4.95 11.01 -7.94
CA TYR A 62 -5.84 11.16 -6.80
C TYR A 62 -6.34 9.81 -6.30
N GLN A 63 -6.92 9.81 -5.09
CA GLN A 63 -7.58 8.63 -4.54
C GLN A 63 -9.09 8.77 -4.81
N PRO A 64 -9.72 7.86 -5.59
CA PRO A 64 -11.14 7.98 -5.95
C PRO A 64 -12.10 8.02 -4.76
N SER A 65 -11.77 7.34 -3.66
CA SER A 65 -12.52 7.34 -2.41
C SER A 65 -12.12 8.44 -1.43
N GLY A 66 -11.11 9.26 -1.78
CA GLY A 66 -10.55 10.30 -0.91
C GLY A 66 -11.24 11.66 -1.03
N ASN A 67 -10.78 12.59 -0.19
CA ASN A 67 -11.12 14.01 -0.26
C ASN A 67 -9.85 14.83 -0.52
N PRO A 68 -9.89 15.88 -1.37
CA PRO A 68 -11.03 16.31 -2.18
C PRO A 68 -11.34 15.37 -3.35
N ARG A 69 -12.60 15.33 -3.79
CA ARG A 69 -12.99 14.62 -5.02
C ARG A 69 -12.45 15.39 -6.23
N VAL A 70 -11.79 14.68 -7.13
CA VAL A 70 -11.29 15.25 -8.39
C VAL A 70 -12.40 15.17 -9.43
N GLU A 71 -12.71 16.32 -10.04
CA GLU A 71 -13.61 16.39 -11.20
C GLU A 71 -12.85 15.96 -12.45
N CYS A 72 -12.97 14.69 -12.82
CA CYS A 72 -12.40 14.14 -14.04
C CYS A 72 -13.51 13.46 -14.85
N ASN A 73 -13.60 13.74 -16.14
CA ASN A 73 -14.52 13.01 -17.02
C ASN A 73 -14.12 11.53 -17.08
N ALA A 74 -15.09 10.63 -16.87
CA ALA A 74 -14.87 9.19 -16.81
C ALA A 74 -14.12 8.60 -18.01
N SER A 75 -14.25 9.20 -19.20
CA SER A 75 -13.54 8.76 -20.42
C SER A 75 -12.03 9.01 -20.37
N TYR A 76 -11.57 9.88 -19.46
CA TYR A 76 -10.15 10.22 -19.26
C TYR A 76 -9.57 9.66 -17.97
N ILE A 77 -10.33 8.85 -17.22
CA ILE A 77 -9.84 8.20 -16.01
C ILE A 77 -9.04 6.96 -16.39
N VAL A 78 -7.81 6.89 -15.88
CA VAL A 78 -6.93 5.72 -15.98
C VAL A 78 -6.78 5.11 -14.60
N ASP A 79 -7.47 3.99 -14.38
CA ASP A 79 -7.46 3.20 -13.15
C ASP A 79 -7.40 1.71 -13.51
N PRO A 80 -6.19 1.17 -13.74
CA PRO A 80 -6.03 -0.23 -14.12
C PRO A 80 -6.26 -1.13 -12.90
N SER A 81 -7.37 -1.86 -12.91
CA SER A 81 -7.65 -2.89 -11.91
C SER A 81 -6.94 -4.20 -12.25
N ASN A 82 -6.47 -4.92 -11.23
CA ASN A 82 -6.02 -6.29 -11.40
C ASN A 82 -7.19 -7.21 -11.76
N GLU A 83 -7.02 -8.02 -12.79
CA GLU A 83 -8.01 -9.00 -13.23
C GLU A 83 -7.41 -10.41 -13.14
N PHE A 84 -8.14 -11.32 -12.48
CA PHE A 84 -7.83 -12.73 -12.47
C PHE A 84 -8.81 -13.45 -13.39
N ARG A 85 -8.27 -14.22 -14.35
CA ARG A 85 -9.09 -15.07 -15.24
C ARG A 85 -8.58 -16.50 -15.23
N THR A 86 -9.50 -17.45 -15.10
CA THR A 86 -9.17 -18.87 -15.22
C THR A 86 -9.19 -19.28 -16.68
N ILE A 87 -8.01 -19.56 -17.26
CA ILE A 87 -7.90 -20.01 -18.66
C ILE A 87 -8.26 -21.51 -18.76
N VAL A 88 -7.83 -22.32 -17.78
CA VAL A 88 -8.11 -23.76 -17.72
C VAL A 88 -8.34 -24.18 -16.26
N GLN A 89 -9.47 -24.85 -16.00
CA GLN A 89 -9.84 -25.35 -14.67
C GLN A 89 -10.21 -26.84 -14.71
N ARG A 90 -9.25 -27.70 -15.07
CA ARG A 90 -9.50 -29.14 -15.02
C ARG A 90 -9.61 -29.59 -13.56
N LYS A 91 -10.54 -30.51 -13.30
CA LYS A 91 -10.70 -31.11 -11.97
C LYS A 91 -9.41 -31.82 -11.56
N LEU A 92 -9.03 -31.66 -10.30
CA LEU A 92 -7.90 -32.38 -9.71
C LEU A 92 -8.22 -33.89 -9.69
N SER A 93 -7.25 -34.72 -10.10
CA SER A 93 -7.35 -36.16 -9.92
C SER A 93 -6.99 -36.54 -8.49
N LYS A 94 -7.68 -37.53 -7.92
CA LYS A 94 -7.28 -38.11 -6.63
C LYS A 94 -5.91 -38.76 -6.76
N GLY A 95 -4.96 -38.39 -5.91
CA GLY A 95 -3.75 -39.18 -5.71
C GLY A 95 -4.11 -40.50 -5.03
N LYS A 96 -3.52 -41.60 -5.47
CA LYS A 96 -3.55 -42.84 -4.69
C LYS A 96 -2.61 -42.67 -3.50
N SER A 97 -3.14 -42.39 -2.31
CA SER A 97 -2.42 -42.77 -1.10
C SER A 97 -2.44 -44.29 -1.05
N SER A 98 -1.29 -44.93 -1.28
CA SER A 98 -1.09 -46.33 -0.91
C SER A 98 -1.17 -46.42 0.61
N ALA A 99 -2.38 -46.48 1.16
CA ALA A 99 -2.56 -47.05 2.48
C ALA A 99 -2.20 -48.52 2.32
N SER A 100 -0.96 -48.85 2.68
CA SER A 100 -0.61 -50.23 3.01
C SER A 100 -1.54 -50.64 4.14
N GLU A 101 -2.58 -51.38 3.78
CA GLU A 101 -3.50 -52.04 4.70
C GLU A 101 -2.70 -53.13 5.43
N TYR A 102 -1.92 -52.71 6.42
CA TYR A 102 -1.27 -53.55 7.41
C TYR A 102 -1.79 -53.07 8.77
N TYR A 103 -2.49 -53.99 9.46
CA TYR A 103 -3.02 -53.92 10.83
C TYR A 103 -4.37 -53.19 11.04
N ALA A 104 -5.46 -53.95 11.04
CA ALA A 104 -6.16 -54.37 12.27
C ALA A 104 -7.15 -55.49 11.98
#